data_AF-A0A6C0LYP1-F1
#
_entry.id   AF-A0A6C0LYP1-F1
#
_cell.length_a   1.000
_cell.length_b   1.000
_cell.length_c   1.000
_cell.angle_alpha   90.00
_cell.angle_beta   90.00
_cell.angle_gamma   90.00
#
_symmetry.space_group_name_H-M   'P 1'
#
loop_
_entity.id
_entity.type
_entity.pdbx_description
1 polymer ?
#
loop_
_entity_poly.entity_id
_entity_poly.type
_entity_poly.pdbx_seq_one_letter_code
_entity_poly.pdbx_strand_id
1 'polypeptide(L)'
;MSGYAMIASWVAYALRNQSKCAEYPEQCEAIAKYDKAKHKFSQNQIKDGLKQYKKEVTLFKDRMNKKEWKNIYPINNHDYNYENVIRNNYNPFVLGITNKPTVGNLIDGSKNLTDLMDVMLEKPLPDNGHVSGKTDLINSPGIKNKIKQIKDNYRKVPLPYPSFKTDYPESKYPTTGKHAASYFIKTGTCSTKINNESICKNRGYNWVKNKMNLGKESKFFTKVDRKKTQQAKKRVTGSCFKPRFSYINNHAKGFQNFKGLSPAFYNDVMSLTPEKLGAIMAGNTVDGSGMVPCPEGFHNYQHHIKNKSYSILFLLSTIVIIIMFLFLLSRFVYN
;
A
#
# COMPACT_ATOMS: atom_id res chain seq x y z
N MET A 1 -2.79 -40.81 18.85
CA MET A 1 -3.72 -40.61 19.99
C MET A 1 -5.13 -40.92 19.49
N SER A 2 -5.81 -41.82 20.20
CA SER A 2 -6.88 -42.69 19.68
C SER A 2 -8.22 -41.98 19.44
N GLY A 3 -8.88 -42.32 18.33
CA GLY A 3 -10.21 -41.81 17.96
C GLY A 3 -11.32 -42.10 18.98
N TYR A 4 -11.10 -43.03 19.92
CA TYR A 4 -12.03 -43.35 21.00
C TYR A 4 -12.19 -42.23 22.04
N ALA A 5 -11.14 -41.45 22.32
CA ALA A 5 -11.22 -40.34 23.28
C ALA A 5 -12.02 -39.14 22.72
N MET A 6 -11.98 -38.92 21.41
CA MET A 6 -12.78 -37.88 20.74
C MET A 6 -14.27 -38.24 20.68
N ILE A 7 -14.59 -39.51 20.43
CA ILE A 7 -15.99 -39.98 20.35
C ILE A 7 -16.65 -39.93 21.73
N ALA A 8 -15.98 -40.37 22.79
CA ALA A 8 -16.52 -40.33 24.15
C ALA A 8 -16.75 -38.88 24.65
N SER A 9 -15.87 -37.95 24.29
CA SER A 9 -16.03 -36.52 24.60
C SER A 9 -17.21 -35.89 23.84
N TRP A 10 -17.43 -36.27 22.58
CA TRP A 10 -18.58 -35.85 21.78
C TRP A 10 -19.91 -36.40 22.32
N VAL A 11 -19.94 -37.67 22.72
CA VAL A 11 -21.14 -38.33 23.27
C VAL A 11 -21.49 -37.73 24.64
N ALA A 12 -20.50 -37.49 25.52
CA ALA A 12 -20.73 -36.83 26.80
C ALA A 12 -21.18 -35.35 26.64
N TYR A 13 -20.67 -34.63 25.63
CA TYR A 13 -21.12 -33.28 25.28
C TYR A 13 -22.55 -33.27 24.73
N ALA A 14 -22.89 -34.24 23.87
CA ALA A 14 -24.23 -34.39 23.30
C ALA A 14 -25.27 -34.72 24.38
N LEU A 15 -24.96 -35.64 25.30
CA LEU A 15 -25.86 -36.03 26.40
C LEU A 15 -26.05 -34.92 27.44
N ARG A 16 -25.02 -34.11 27.74
CA ARG A 16 -25.13 -32.93 28.64
C ARG A 16 -25.98 -31.79 28.05
N ASN A 17 -26.00 -31.66 26.73
CA ASN A 17 -26.81 -30.65 26.06
C ASN A 17 -28.27 -31.09 25.92
N GLN A 18 -28.55 -32.39 25.83
CA GLN A 18 -29.92 -32.91 25.68
C GLN A 18 -30.84 -32.55 26.85
N SER A 19 -30.35 -32.63 28.10
CA SER A 19 -31.16 -32.26 29.28
C SER A 19 -31.37 -30.74 29.41
N LYS A 20 -30.37 -29.92 29.09
CA LYS A 20 -30.49 -28.45 29.08
C LYS A 20 -31.39 -27.92 27.97
N CYS A 21 -31.46 -28.63 26.83
CA CYS A 21 -32.36 -28.26 25.73
C CYS A 21 -33.82 -28.58 26.02
N ALA A 22 -34.10 -29.54 26.90
CA ALA A 22 -35.46 -29.80 27.37
C ALA A 22 -35.95 -28.68 28.31
N GLU A 23 -35.06 -28.12 29.13
CA GLU A 23 -35.36 -27.05 30.09
C GLU A 23 -35.39 -25.65 29.44
N TYR A 24 -34.51 -25.37 28.47
CA TYR A 24 -34.40 -24.08 27.77
C TYR A 24 -34.33 -24.27 26.24
N PRO A 25 -35.44 -24.59 25.56
CA PRO A 25 -35.45 -24.89 24.13
C PRO A 25 -34.99 -23.73 23.25
N GLU A 26 -35.33 -22.49 23.62
CA GLU A 26 -34.93 -21.28 22.89
C GLU A 26 -33.40 -21.07 22.87
N GLN A 27 -32.73 -21.40 23.98
CA GLN A 27 -31.26 -21.31 24.05
C GLN A 27 -30.61 -22.30 23.09
N CYS A 28 -31.17 -23.50 22.97
CA CYS A 28 -30.66 -24.52 22.06
C CYS A 28 -30.95 -24.18 20.59
N GLU A 29 -32.10 -23.60 20.28
CA GLU A 29 -32.37 -23.08 18.93
C GLU A 29 -31.36 -21.98 18.54
N ALA A 30 -31.07 -21.06 19.46
CA ALA A 30 -30.11 -19.98 19.22
C ALA A 30 -28.68 -20.50 19.00
N ILE A 31 -28.26 -21.53 19.76
CA ILE A 31 -26.98 -22.22 19.57
C ILE A 31 -26.94 -22.92 18.20
N ALA A 32 -27.99 -23.66 17.83
CA ALA A 32 -28.05 -24.34 16.53
C ALA A 32 -28.01 -23.34 15.36
N LYS A 33 -28.71 -22.20 15.46
CA LYS A 33 -28.64 -21.11 14.48
C LYS A 33 -27.22 -20.54 14.37
N TYR A 34 -26.55 -20.32 15.50
CA TYR A 34 -25.17 -19.84 15.54
C TYR A 34 -24.20 -20.83 14.87
N ASP A 35 -24.29 -22.12 15.20
CA ASP A 35 -23.43 -23.16 14.62
C ASP A 35 -23.65 -23.30 13.11
N LYS A 36 -24.90 -23.22 12.65
CA LYS A 36 -25.23 -23.19 11.21
C LYS A 36 -24.62 -21.98 10.52
N ALA A 37 -24.68 -20.79 11.14
CA ALA A 37 -24.08 -19.58 10.59
C ALA A 37 -22.54 -19.67 10.55
N LYS A 38 -21.92 -20.21 11.60
CA LYS A 38 -20.48 -20.44 11.68
C LYS A 38 -20.01 -21.42 10.61
N HIS A 39 -20.73 -22.53 10.43
CA HIS A 39 -20.45 -23.50 9.36
C HIS A 39 -20.57 -22.85 7.97
N LYS A 40 -21.66 -22.09 7.73
CA LYS A 40 -21.84 -21.35 6.46
C LYS A 40 -20.71 -20.36 6.21
N PHE A 41 -20.24 -19.65 7.24
CA PHE A 41 -19.10 -18.75 7.14
C PHE A 41 -17.81 -19.49 6.76
N SER A 42 -17.52 -20.64 7.38
CA SER A 42 -16.37 -21.48 7.02
C SER A 42 -16.43 -21.97 5.57
N GLN A 43 -17.62 -22.37 5.09
CA GLN A 43 -17.79 -22.78 3.68
C GLN A 43 -17.57 -21.61 2.71
N ASN A 44 -18.06 -20.42 3.05
CA ASN A 44 -17.83 -19.21 2.25
C ASN A 44 -16.33 -18.86 2.21
N GLN A 45 -15.61 -18.95 3.35
CA GLN A 45 -14.15 -18.75 3.38
C GLN A 45 -13.41 -19.70 2.43
N ILE A 46 -13.84 -20.96 2.32
CA ILE A 46 -13.26 -21.92 1.38
C ILE A 46 -13.53 -21.51 -0.06
N LYS A 47 -14.78 -21.15 -0.39
CA LYS A 47 -15.18 -20.72 -1.73
C LYS A 47 -14.43 -19.45 -2.16
N ASP A 48 -14.38 -18.45 -1.29
CA ASP A 48 -13.67 -17.20 -1.52
C ASP A 48 -12.16 -17.44 -1.63
N GLY A 49 -11.64 -18.39 -0.84
CA GLY A 49 -10.25 -18.83 -0.90
C GLY A 49 -9.92 -19.42 -2.26
N LEU A 50 -10.77 -20.29 -2.81
CA LEU A 50 -10.58 -20.86 -4.15
C LEU A 50 -10.60 -19.78 -5.22
N LYS A 51 -11.52 -18.81 -5.11
CA LYS A 51 -11.61 -17.67 -6.04
C LYS A 51 -10.34 -16.81 -5.99
N GLN A 52 -9.89 -16.46 -4.78
CA GLN A 52 -8.66 -15.70 -4.59
C GLN A 52 -7.45 -16.46 -5.15
N TYR A 53 -7.33 -17.76 -4.85
CA TYR A 53 -6.24 -18.58 -5.36
C TYR A 53 -6.16 -18.56 -6.89
N LYS A 54 -7.28 -18.77 -7.60
CA LYS A 54 -7.32 -18.71 -9.07
C LYS A 54 -6.88 -17.34 -9.61
N LYS A 55 -7.33 -16.26 -8.96
CA LYS A 55 -6.93 -14.88 -9.30
C LYS A 55 -5.42 -14.68 -9.10
N GLU A 56 -4.88 -15.10 -7.97
CA GLU A 56 -3.46 -14.94 -7.62
C GLU A 56 -2.55 -15.76 -8.53
N VAL A 57 -2.94 -16.97 -8.96
CA VAL A 57 -2.18 -17.75 -9.96
C VAL A 57 -2.10 -17.00 -11.29
N THR A 58 -3.23 -16.47 -11.76
CA THR A 58 -3.30 -15.75 -13.04
C THR A 58 -2.49 -14.46 -12.97
N LEU A 59 -2.71 -13.66 -11.93
CA LEU A 59 -2.01 -12.41 -11.68
C LEU A 59 -0.50 -12.65 -11.57
N PHE A 60 -0.07 -13.69 -10.83
CA PHE A 60 1.34 -14.04 -10.72
C PHE A 60 1.97 -14.28 -12.10
N LYS A 61 1.35 -15.11 -12.94
CA LYS A 61 1.85 -15.39 -14.30
C LYS A 61 1.96 -14.11 -15.13
N ASP A 62 0.92 -13.29 -15.14
CA ASP A 62 0.90 -12.04 -15.89
C ASP A 62 2.00 -11.07 -15.44
N ARG A 63 2.18 -10.92 -14.13
CA ARG A 63 3.22 -10.08 -13.55
C ARG A 63 4.62 -10.58 -13.86
N MET A 64 4.80 -11.90 -13.87
CA MET A 64 6.08 -12.51 -14.23
C MET A 64 6.43 -12.25 -15.70
N ASN A 65 5.44 -12.41 -16.58
CA ASN A 65 5.59 -12.15 -18.02
C ASN A 65 5.89 -10.67 -18.30
N LYS A 66 5.15 -9.76 -17.65
CA LYS A 66 5.32 -8.30 -17.78
C LYS A 66 6.52 -7.74 -17.01
N LYS A 67 7.18 -8.56 -16.19
CA LYS A 67 8.29 -8.17 -15.31
C LYS A 67 7.93 -7.01 -14.39
N GLU A 68 6.75 -7.06 -13.77
CA GLU A 68 6.21 -5.95 -12.96
C GLU A 68 7.11 -5.52 -11.79
N TRP A 69 8.00 -6.39 -11.30
CA TRP A 69 8.97 -6.04 -10.26
C TRP A 69 9.93 -4.92 -10.68
N LYS A 70 10.04 -4.61 -11.98
CA LYS A 70 10.79 -3.45 -12.47
C LYS A 70 10.06 -2.13 -12.24
N ASN A 71 8.76 -2.17 -11.99
CA ASN A 71 7.90 -1.01 -11.84
C ASN A 71 7.32 -0.89 -10.43
N ILE A 72 7.13 -1.98 -9.70
CA ILE A 72 6.55 -2.01 -8.35
C ILE A 72 7.42 -2.87 -7.43
N TYR A 73 7.70 -2.38 -6.22
CA TYR A 73 8.47 -3.14 -5.22
C TYR A 73 8.13 -2.72 -3.79
N PRO A 74 7.97 -3.63 -2.81
CA PRO A 74 7.69 -5.06 -2.99
C PRO A 74 6.28 -5.26 -3.55
N ILE A 75 6.12 -6.23 -4.46
CA ILE A 75 4.80 -6.51 -5.07
C ILE A 75 3.76 -6.94 -4.03
N ASN A 76 4.16 -7.71 -3.01
CA ASN A 76 3.25 -8.15 -1.96
C ASN A 76 2.61 -7.01 -1.18
N ASN A 77 3.34 -5.92 -0.98
CA ASN A 77 2.86 -4.78 -0.21
C ASN A 77 1.82 -3.98 -0.98
N HIS A 78 2.01 -3.86 -2.30
CA HIS A 78 1.03 -3.26 -3.20
C HIS A 78 -0.31 -4.01 -3.18
N ASP A 79 -0.30 -5.33 -2.90
CA ASP A 79 -1.49 -6.16 -2.83
C ASP A 79 -2.04 -6.37 -1.42
N TYR A 80 -1.60 -5.57 -0.43
CA TYR A 80 -1.98 -5.76 0.95
C TYR A 80 -3.51 -5.76 1.12
N ASN A 81 -4.07 -6.82 1.70
CA ASN A 81 -5.51 -6.99 1.77
C ASN A 81 -6.07 -6.72 3.19
N TYR A 82 -6.51 -5.48 3.40
CA TYR A 82 -7.17 -5.04 4.63
C TYR A 82 -8.43 -5.82 4.99
N GLU A 83 -9.27 -6.16 4.01
CA GLU A 83 -10.51 -6.91 4.24
C GLU A 83 -10.23 -8.28 4.87
N ASN A 84 -9.21 -8.97 4.38
CA ASN A 84 -8.79 -10.26 4.93
C ASN A 84 -8.28 -10.12 6.37
N VAL A 85 -7.52 -9.06 6.68
CA VAL A 85 -7.07 -8.80 8.07
C VAL A 85 -8.28 -8.66 8.99
N ILE A 86 -9.28 -7.87 8.59
CA ILE A 86 -10.49 -7.67 9.38
C ILE A 86 -11.29 -8.96 9.52
N ARG A 87 -11.57 -9.61 8.40
CA ARG A 87 -12.37 -10.83 8.37
C ARG A 87 -11.74 -11.97 9.16
N ASN A 88 -10.42 -12.05 9.22
CA ASN A 88 -9.71 -13.08 9.97
C ASN A 88 -9.70 -12.84 11.48
N ASN A 89 -9.58 -11.58 11.91
CA ASN A 89 -9.31 -11.26 13.31
C ASN A 89 -10.52 -10.68 14.04
N TYR A 90 -11.50 -10.13 13.33
CA TYR A 90 -12.60 -9.35 13.92
C TYR A 90 -13.98 -9.75 13.37
N ASN A 91 -14.16 -10.99 12.94
CA ASN A 91 -15.50 -11.51 12.64
C ASN A 91 -16.23 -11.94 13.93
N PRO A 92 -17.58 -11.98 13.95
CA PRO A 92 -18.35 -12.31 15.15
C PRO A 92 -17.94 -13.62 15.84
N PHE A 93 -17.53 -14.64 15.06
CA PHE A 93 -17.14 -15.94 15.58
C PHE A 93 -15.76 -15.94 16.26
N VAL A 94 -14.84 -15.09 15.80
CA VAL A 94 -13.51 -14.90 16.40
C VAL A 94 -13.60 -13.99 17.62
N LEU A 95 -14.46 -12.98 17.56
CA LEU A 95 -14.74 -12.08 18.67
C LEU A 95 -15.57 -12.73 19.79
N GLY A 96 -15.99 -13.99 19.64
CA GLY A 96 -16.77 -14.68 20.67
C GLY A 96 -18.21 -14.15 20.84
N ILE A 97 -18.72 -13.39 19.86
CA ILE A 97 -20.11 -12.93 19.85
C ILE A 97 -20.99 -14.14 19.54
N THR A 98 -21.81 -14.57 20.50
CA THR A 98 -22.70 -15.73 20.36
C THR A 98 -24.16 -15.32 20.48
N ASN A 99 -25.06 -16.17 19.99
CA ASN A 99 -26.51 -15.89 20.02
C ASN A 99 -27.19 -16.34 21.32
N LYS A 100 -26.46 -16.72 22.39
CA LYS A 100 -27.17 -17.16 23.60
C LYS A 100 -27.89 -15.96 24.23
N PRO A 101 -29.19 -16.08 24.55
CA PRO A 101 -30.00 -14.98 25.06
C PRO A 101 -29.75 -14.79 26.57
N THR A 102 -28.54 -14.37 26.95
CA THR A 102 -28.19 -14.06 28.34
C THR A 102 -27.72 -12.62 28.46
N VAL A 103 -27.96 -12.00 29.63
CA VAL A 103 -27.49 -10.63 29.92
C VAL A 103 -25.95 -10.56 29.84
N GLY A 104 -25.24 -11.60 30.30
CA GLY A 104 -23.79 -11.69 30.17
C GLY A 104 -23.34 -11.63 28.70
N ASN A 105 -24.00 -12.38 27.82
CA ASN A 105 -23.72 -12.34 26.39
C ASN A 105 -24.05 -10.99 25.74
N LEU A 106 -25.08 -10.29 26.21
CA LEU A 106 -25.39 -8.95 25.73
C LEU A 106 -24.24 -7.99 26.08
N ILE A 107 -23.76 -8.02 27.33
CA ILE A 107 -22.65 -7.19 27.80
C ILE A 107 -21.35 -7.52 27.04
N ASP A 108 -20.99 -8.81 26.98
CA ASP A 108 -19.75 -9.26 26.31
C ASP A 108 -19.82 -9.01 24.80
N GLY A 109 -20.97 -9.27 24.18
CA GLY A 109 -21.21 -8.98 22.76
C GLY A 109 -21.06 -7.50 22.44
N SER A 110 -21.59 -6.60 23.28
CA SER A 110 -21.41 -5.16 23.13
C SER A 110 -19.96 -4.74 23.28
N LYS A 111 -19.22 -5.26 24.28
CA LYS A 111 -17.78 -4.99 24.45
C LYS A 111 -16.97 -5.44 23.23
N ASN A 112 -17.23 -6.65 22.74
CA ASN A 112 -16.54 -7.22 21.59
C ASN A 112 -16.86 -6.45 20.28
N LEU A 113 -18.04 -5.83 20.19
CA LEU A 113 -18.38 -4.92 19.09
C LEU A 113 -17.62 -3.60 19.19
N THR A 114 -17.42 -3.06 20.41
CA THR A 114 -16.55 -1.90 20.63
C THR A 114 -15.12 -2.20 20.18
N ASP A 115 -14.60 -3.39 20.47
CA ASP A 115 -13.27 -3.79 19.99
C ASP A 115 -13.14 -3.76 18.45
N LEU A 116 -14.20 -4.10 17.72
CA LEU A 116 -14.24 -3.95 16.26
C LEU A 116 -14.25 -2.47 15.85
N MET A 117 -15.01 -1.62 16.54
CA MET A 117 -15.05 -0.17 16.29
C MET A 117 -13.68 0.46 16.53
N ASP A 118 -12.99 0.08 17.61
CA ASP A 118 -11.64 0.56 17.91
C ASP A 118 -10.68 0.18 16.79
N VAL A 119 -10.81 -1.00 16.19
CA VAL A 119 -9.95 -1.40 15.06
C VAL A 119 -10.26 -0.60 13.80
N MET A 120 -11.53 -0.31 13.58
CA MET A 120 -11.95 0.49 12.43
C MET A 120 -11.49 1.94 12.55
N LEU A 121 -11.42 2.49 13.77
CA LEU A 121 -11.22 3.91 13.99
C LEU A 121 -9.89 4.27 14.64
N GLU A 122 -9.42 3.50 15.63
CA GLU A 122 -8.33 3.88 16.53
C GLU A 122 -7.06 3.02 16.41
N LYS A 123 -7.17 1.68 16.41
CA LYS A 123 -6.01 0.77 16.43
C LYS A 123 -5.29 0.75 15.07
N PRO A 124 -3.96 1.02 15.04
CA PRO A 124 -3.21 1.12 13.80
C PRO A 124 -3.25 -0.17 12.98
N LEU A 125 -3.63 -0.06 11.71
CA LEU A 125 -3.54 -1.14 10.73
C LEU A 125 -2.87 -0.62 9.44
N PRO A 126 -1.75 -1.21 8.99
CA PRO A 126 -0.98 -2.29 9.64
C PRO A 126 -0.26 -1.84 10.92
N ASP A 127 0.00 -2.78 11.84
CA ASP A 127 0.86 -2.59 13.02
C ASP A 127 2.21 -3.34 12.88
N ASN A 128 3.06 -3.29 13.91
CA ASN A 128 4.38 -3.93 13.91
C ASN A 128 4.36 -5.46 13.68
N GLY A 129 3.27 -6.16 14.00
CA GLY A 129 3.11 -7.60 13.80
C GLY A 129 2.65 -7.98 12.39
N HIS A 130 2.26 -7.01 11.55
CA HIS A 130 1.74 -7.28 10.22
C HIS A 130 2.84 -7.54 9.19
N VAL A 131 2.59 -8.52 8.33
CA VAL A 131 3.49 -8.94 7.25
C VAL A 131 2.68 -9.27 6.00
N SER A 132 2.91 -8.51 4.93
CA SER A 132 2.23 -8.66 3.64
C SER A 132 2.48 -10.00 2.99
N GLY A 133 1.43 -10.58 2.43
CA GLY A 133 1.41 -11.95 1.92
C GLY A 133 1.46 -13.01 3.03
N LYS A 134 1.21 -12.65 4.29
CA LYS A 134 1.11 -13.59 5.42
C LYS A 134 -0.09 -13.30 6.32
N THR A 135 -0.16 -12.09 6.87
CA THR A 135 -1.21 -11.69 7.83
C THR A 135 -2.53 -11.31 7.15
N ASP A 136 -2.45 -10.81 5.92
CA ASP A 136 -3.54 -10.35 5.06
C ASP A 136 -4.07 -11.44 4.11
N LEU A 137 -3.74 -12.71 4.35
CA LEU A 137 -4.25 -13.83 3.57
C LEU A 137 -5.57 -14.34 4.13
N ILE A 138 -6.54 -14.65 3.26
CA ILE A 138 -7.78 -15.31 3.66
C ILE A 138 -7.51 -16.58 4.49
N ASN A 139 -8.20 -16.72 5.62
CA ASN A 139 -8.05 -17.87 6.52
C ASN A 139 -8.87 -19.09 6.07
N SER A 140 -8.63 -19.54 4.84
CA SER A 140 -9.26 -20.73 4.28
C SER A 140 -8.43 -21.99 4.55
N PRO A 141 -9.00 -23.02 5.23
CA PRO A 141 -8.36 -24.33 5.37
C PRO A 141 -7.94 -24.91 4.02
N GLY A 142 -6.75 -25.52 3.95
CA GLY A 142 -6.19 -26.15 2.74
C GLY A 142 -5.78 -25.20 1.60
N ILE A 143 -6.26 -23.95 1.57
CA ILE A 143 -6.03 -23.00 0.46
C ILE A 143 -5.08 -21.87 0.85
N LYS A 144 -5.14 -21.40 2.10
CA LYS A 144 -4.25 -20.33 2.61
C LYS A 144 -2.78 -20.60 2.30
N ASN A 145 -2.33 -21.84 2.51
CA ASN A 145 -0.96 -22.25 2.24
C ASN A 145 -0.60 -22.19 0.74
N LYS A 146 -1.54 -22.51 -0.15
CA LYS A 146 -1.33 -22.41 -1.61
C LYS A 146 -1.19 -20.96 -2.05
N ILE A 147 -2.04 -20.06 -1.53
CA ILE A 147 -1.92 -18.62 -1.80
C ILE A 147 -0.61 -18.07 -1.24
N LYS A 148 -0.25 -18.46 -0.02
CA LYS A 148 1.01 -18.08 0.62
C LYS A 148 2.21 -18.47 -0.22
N GLN A 149 2.25 -19.69 -0.78
CA GLN A 149 3.33 -20.13 -1.66
C GLN A 149 3.49 -19.24 -2.89
N ILE A 150 2.38 -18.81 -3.51
CA ILE A 150 2.42 -17.86 -4.63
C ILE A 150 3.00 -16.52 -4.17
N LYS A 151 2.52 -15.97 -3.04
CA LYS A 151 2.99 -14.69 -2.51
C LYS A 151 4.46 -14.76 -2.06
N ASP A 152 4.91 -15.88 -1.53
CA ASP A 152 6.32 -16.11 -1.16
C ASP A 152 7.22 -16.18 -2.40
N ASN A 153 6.72 -16.58 -3.57
CA ASN A 153 7.49 -16.53 -4.82
C ASN A 153 7.79 -15.10 -5.27
N TYR A 154 6.98 -14.09 -4.89
CA TYR A 154 7.35 -12.69 -5.13
C TYR A 154 8.61 -12.26 -4.37
N ARG A 155 9.02 -12.96 -3.29
CA ARG A 155 10.29 -12.66 -2.62
C ARG A 155 11.52 -13.13 -3.41
N LYS A 156 11.33 -14.02 -4.38
CA LYS A 156 12.39 -14.57 -5.24
C LYS A 156 12.58 -13.75 -6.52
N VAL A 157 11.72 -12.76 -6.79
CA VAL A 157 11.88 -11.91 -7.98
C VAL A 157 13.09 -10.99 -7.79
N PRO A 158 13.79 -10.63 -8.88
CA PRO A 158 14.89 -9.68 -8.80
C PRO A 158 14.46 -8.33 -8.25
N LEU A 159 15.41 -7.58 -7.68
CA LEU A 159 15.22 -6.17 -7.42
C LEU A 159 14.94 -5.40 -8.73
N PRO A 160 14.30 -4.22 -8.66
CA PRO A 160 14.06 -3.41 -9.86
C PRO A 160 15.34 -3.08 -10.63
N TYR A 161 16.44 -2.87 -9.90
CA TYR A 161 17.81 -2.81 -10.41
C TYR A 161 18.81 -3.13 -9.27
N PRO A 162 20.09 -3.46 -9.56
CA PRO A 162 21.01 -4.03 -8.57
C PRO A 162 21.26 -3.18 -7.31
N SER A 163 21.42 -1.86 -7.45
CA SER A 163 21.68 -0.97 -6.31
C SER A 163 20.41 -0.46 -5.61
N PHE A 164 19.22 -1.03 -5.89
CA PHE A 164 17.94 -0.46 -5.44
C PHE A 164 17.87 -0.31 -3.91
N LYS A 165 18.27 -1.34 -3.16
CA LYS A 165 18.27 -1.30 -1.68
C LYS A 165 19.32 -0.36 -1.09
N THR A 166 20.36 -0.04 -1.85
CA THR A 166 21.38 0.95 -1.45
C THR A 166 20.83 2.38 -1.62
N ASP A 167 20.14 2.64 -2.73
CA ASP A 167 19.53 3.95 -2.97
C ASP A 167 18.31 4.20 -2.07
N TYR A 168 17.57 3.12 -1.78
CA TYR A 168 16.34 3.14 -1.01
C TYR A 168 16.43 2.15 0.17
N PRO A 169 17.21 2.50 1.21
CA PRO A 169 17.39 1.61 2.36
C PRO A 169 16.12 1.52 3.20
N GLU A 170 15.87 0.32 3.76
CA GLU A 170 14.70 0.05 4.60
C GLU A 170 14.64 0.93 5.86
N SER A 171 15.78 1.44 6.35
CA SER A 171 15.84 2.38 7.47
C SER A 171 15.16 3.73 7.18
N LYS A 172 15.13 4.15 5.91
CA LYS A 172 14.50 5.39 5.47
C LYS A 172 13.14 5.15 4.80
N TYR A 173 13.02 4.03 4.10
CA TYR A 173 11.82 3.64 3.36
C TYR A 173 11.38 2.22 3.76
N PRO A 174 10.80 2.07 4.96
CA PRO A 174 10.41 0.77 5.49
C PRO A 174 9.25 0.15 4.69
N THR A 175 9.19 -1.17 4.64
CA THR A 175 8.17 -1.93 3.90
C THR A 175 7.62 -3.11 4.72
N THR A 176 7.76 -3.05 6.04
CA THR A 176 7.40 -4.14 6.97
C THR A 176 6.75 -3.59 8.23
N GLY A 177 6.10 -4.45 9.01
CA GLY A 177 5.41 -4.08 10.23
C GLY A 177 4.33 -3.03 9.92
N LYS A 178 4.38 -1.89 10.61
CA LYS A 178 3.46 -0.77 10.40
C LYS A 178 3.47 -0.18 8.97
N HIS A 179 4.47 -0.55 8.15
CA HIS A 179 4.59 -0.19 6.74
C HIS A 179 4.40 -1.40 5.81
N ALA A 180 3.73 -2.46 6.26
CA ALA A 180 3.45 -3.65 5.46
C ALA A 180 2.69 -3.31 4.16
N ALA A 181 1.82 -2.30 4.18
CA ALA A 181 1.12 -1.83 2.98
C ALA A 181 1.94 -0.83 2.13
N SER A 182 3.11 -0.37 2.59
CA SER A 182 3.93 0.61 1.86
C SER A 182 4.76 -0.04 0.76
N TYR A 183 4.89 0.65 -0.38
CA TYR A 183 5.63 0.15 -1.53
C TYR A 183 6.20 1.29 -2.39
N PHE A 184 6.98 0.92 -3.40
CA PHE A 184 7.56 1.80 -4.39
C PHE A 184 6.89 1.59 -5.74
N ILE A 185 6.67 2.68 -6.45
CA ILE A 185 6.21 2.68 -7.84
C ILE A 185 7.19 3.48 -8.70
N LYS A 186 7.50 2.96 -9.90
CA LYS A 186 8.35 3.64 -10.87
C LYS A 186 7.58 4.82 -11.47
N THR A 187 8.16 6.00 -11.35
CA THR A 187 7.52 7.27 -11.75
C THR A 187 8.30 8.02 -12.81
N GLY A 188 9.51 7.59 -13.13
CA GLY A 188 10.27 8.19 -14.23
C GLY A 188 11.68 7.63 -14.34
N THR A 189 12.60 8.50 -14.74
CA THR A 189 14.03 8.17 -14.86
C THR A 189 14.92 9.34 -14.45
N CYS A 190 16.08 9.03 -13.87
CA CYS A 190 17.16 9.95 -13.53
C CYS A 190 18.30 9.81 -14.54
N SER A 191 18.88 10.93 -14.99
CA SER A 191 20.13 10.90 -15.77
C SER A 191 21.28 10.41 -14.90
N THR A 192 22.22 9.68 -15.48
CA THR A 192 23.42 9.19 -14.77
C THR A 192 24.69 9.71 -15.44
N LYS A 193 25.81 9.65 -14.72
CA LYS A 193 27.13 10.02 -15.28
C LYS A 193 27.71 8.93 -16.21
N ILE A 194 27.00 7.81 -16.40
CA ILE A 194 27.45 6.67 -17.20
C ILE A 194 27.36 7.01 -18.69
N ASN A 195 28.49 6.96 -19.38
CA ASN A 195 28.63 7.25 -20.80
C ASN A 195 28.89 6.01 -21.67
N ASN A 196 28.75 4.81 -21.11
CA ASN A 196 28.95 3.54 -21.80
C ASN A 196 27.65 2.72 -21.82
N GLU A 197 27.21 2.34 -23.03
CA GLU A 197 25.98 1.60 -23.26
C GLU A 197 25.97 0.23 -22.57
N SER A 198 27.08 -0.51 -22.61
CA SER A 198 27.21 -1.83 -21.99
C SER A 198 27.10 -1.74 -20.46
N ILE A 199 27.82 -0.79 -19.84
CA ILE A 199 27.74 -0.56 -18.39
C ILE A 199 26.31 -0.13 -17.99
N CYS A 200 25.68 0.74 -18.77
CA CYS A 200 24.30 1.19 -18.53
C CYS A 200 23.31 0.02 -18.52
N LYS A 201 23.35 -0.81 -19.58
CA LYS A 201 22.47 -1.97 -19.73
C LYS A 201 22.74 -3.05 -18.68
N ASN A 202 24.00 -3.30 -18.35
CA ASN A 202 24.38 -4.27 -17.30
C ASN A 202 23.87 -3.87 -15.91
N ARG A 203 23.70 -2.56 -15.65
CA ARG A 203 23.06 -2.05 -14.42
C ARG A 203 21.52 -2.08 -14.47
N GLY A 204 20.92 -2.55 -15.57
CA GLY A 204 19.47 -2.56 -15.76
C GLY A 204 18.87 -1.18 -16.05
N TYR A 205 19.70 -0.21 -16.46
CA TYR A 205 19.28 1.14 -16.80
C TYR A 205 18.91 1.26 -18.29
N ASN A 206 18.23 2.35 -18.65
CA ASN A 206 17.83 2.61 -20.03
C ASN A 206 18.89 3.45 -20.74
N TRP A 207 19.35 3.01 -21.91
CA TRP A 207 20.29 3.77 -22.74
C TRP A 207 19.55 4.42 -23.91
N VAL A 208 19.67 5.74 -24.03
CA VAL A 208 19.09 6.50 -25.14
C VAL A 208 20.24 6.99 -26.02
N LYS A 209 20.27 6.54 -27.28
CA LYS A 209 21.29 6.97 -28.24
C LYS A 209 21.09 8.44 -28.61
N ASN A 210 22.18 9.20 -28.66
CA ASN A 210 22.18 10.56 -29.19
C ASN A 210 22.08 10.48 -30.72
N LYS A 211 20.87 10.52 -31.27
CA LYS A 211 20.68 10.64 -32.72
C LYS A 211 21.07 12.07 -33.15
N MET A 212 22.33 12.30 -33.49
CA MET A 212 22.69 13.46 -34.32
C MET A 212 22.36 13.12 -35.78
N ASN A 213 21.10 13.25 -36.17
CA ASN A 213 20.75 13.32 -37.59
C ASN A 213 20.72 14.80 -37.99
N LEU A 214 21.90 15.42 -37.99
CA LEU A 214 22.05 16.69 -38.69
C LEU A 214 22.03 16.35 -40.18
N GLY A 215 20.88 16.58 -40.82
CA GLY A 215 20.77 16.51 -42.27
C GLY A 215 21.81 17.41 -42.94
N LYS A 216 22.00 17.23 -44.26
CA LYS A 216 22.99 17.96 -45.09
C LYS A 216 22.91 19.50 -45.00
N GLU A 217 21.93 20.06 -44.30
CA GLU A 217 21.73 21.48 -44.04
C GLU A 217 22.59 22.06 -42.90
N SER A 218 23.31 21.24 -42.12
CA SER A 218 24.15 21.75 -41.01
C SER A 218 25.46 22.44 -41.45
N LYS A 219 25.62 22.74 -42.74
CA LYS A 219 26.76 23.53 -43.27
C LYS A 219 26.83 24.95 -42.70
N PHE A 220 25.75 25.43 -42.06
CA PHE A 220 25.71 26.75 -41.43
C PHE A 220 26.63 26.87 -40.19
N PHE A 221 26.98 25.75 -39.53
CA PHE A 221 27.78 25.77 -38.29
C PHE A 221 29.25 25.36 -38.46
N THR A 222 29.74 25.15 -39.69
CA THR A 222 31.11 24.66 -39.92
C THR A 222 32.20 25.73 -40.01
N LYS A 223 31.89 27.02 -39.80
CA LYS A 223 32.91 28.09 -39.71
C LYS A 223 33.06 28.60 -38.29
N VAL A 224 33.63 27.78 -37.42
CA VAL A 224 34.26 28.27 -36.18
C VAL A 224 35.68 27.74 -36.18
N ASP A 225 36.64 28.67 -36.28
CA ASP A 225 38.06 28.40 -36.32
C ASP A 225 38.48 27.61 -35.09
N ARG A 226 38.83 26.33 -35.28
CA ARG A 226 39.34 25.45 -34.22
C ARG A 226 40.83 25.73 -34.01
N LYS A 227 41.15 26.87 -33.40
CA LYS A 227 42.45 27.04 -32.74
C LYS A 227 42.25 27.16 -31.22
N LYS A 228 42.82 26.16 -30.54
CA LYS A 228 43.03 25.97 -29.09
C LYS A 228 41.98 25.19 -28.30
N THR A 229 42.50 24.09 -27.74
CA THR A 229 42.17 23.44 -26.45
C THR A 229 40.81 22.75 -26.30
N GLN A 230 40.81 21.44 -26.48
CA GLN A 230 40.71 20.45 -25.39
C GLN A 230 40.75 19.06 -26.04
N GLN A 231 41.42 18.09 -25.40
CA GLN A 231 41.44 16.69 -25.81
C GLN A 231 40.07 16.28 -26.36
N ALA A 232 40.04 15.59 -27.50
CA ALA A 232 38.81 15.11 -28.11
C ALA A 232 38.01 14.28 -27.10
N LYS A 233 37.07 14.92 -26.39
CA LYS A 233 36.17 14.23 -25.47
C LYS A 233 35.47 13.18 -26.31
N LYS A 234 35.66 11.90 -25.95
CA LYS A 234 35.02 10.76 -26.63
C LYS A 234 33.56 11.14 -26.91
N ARG A 235 33.19 11.11 -28.19
CA ARG A 235 31.86 11.49 -28.66
C ARG A 235 30.84 10.67 -27.86
N VAL A 236 30.06 11.34 -27.01
CA VAL A 236 29.11 10.66 -26.13
C VAL A 236 27.98 10.12 -27.01
N THR A 237 27.97 8.81 -27.23
CA THR A 237 27.06 8.12 -28.16
C THR A 237 25.62 8.01 -27.66
N GLY A 238 25.38 8.36 -26.40
CA GLY A 238 24.08 8.35 -25.77
C GLY A 238 24.13 8.71 -24.29
N SER A 239 22.96 8.76 -23.67
CA SER A 239 22.76 9.06 -22.26
C SER A 239 22.15 7.86 -21.55
N CYS A 240 22.66 7.57 -20.35
CA CYS A 240 22.17 6.49 -19.52
C CYS A 240 21.19 7.00 -18.46
N PHE A 241 20.03 6.36 -18.35
CA PHE A 241 18.92 6.74 -17.49
C PHE A 241 18.56 5.63 -16.50
N LYS A 242 18.75 5.92 -15.22
CA LYS A 242 18.36 5.05 -14.10
C LYS A 242 16.86 5.19 -13.81
N PRO A 243 16.12 4.11 -13.51
CA PRO A 243 14.73 4.23 -13.08
C PRO A 243 14.57 5.08 -11.81
N ARG A 244 13.56 5.95 -11.80
CA ARG A 244 13.18 6.77 -10.63
C ARG A 244 11.91 6.21 -10.01
N PHE A 245 11.91 6.12 -8.68
CA PHE A 245 10.79 5.61 -7.90
C PHE A 245 10.22 6.67 -6.97
N SER A 246 8.95 6.48 -6.64
CA SER A 246 8.26 7.17 -5.56
C SER A 246 7.90 6.16 -4.48
N TYR A 247 8.06 6.57 -3.23
CA TYR A 247 7.69 5.75 -2.08
C TYR A 247 6.28 6.14 -1.63
N ILE A 248 5.38 5.16 -1.66
CA ILE A 248 4.01 5.27 -1.19
C ILE A 248 3.99 4.81 0.27
N ASN A 249 3.72 5.75 1.18
CA ASN A 249 3.75 5.49 2.61
C ASN A 249 2.34 5.26 3.16
N ASN A 250 1.93 4.00 3.12
CA ASN A 250 0.63 3.51 3.57
C ASN A 250 0.60 3.15 5.06
N HIS A 251 1.43 3.82 5.84
CA HIS A 251 1.35 3.74 7.29
C HIS A 251 0.15 4.53 7.77
N ALA A 252 -0.60 3.98 8.73
CA ALA A 252 -1.72 4.65 9.37
C ALA A 252 -1.31 6.00 10.01
N LYS A 253 -1.48 7.08 9.26
CA LYS A 253 -1.30 8.46 9.71
C LYS A 253 -2.66 8.95 10.19
N GLY A 254 -2.91 8.77 11.48
CA GLY A 254 -4.20 9.16 12.03
C GLY A 254 -4.41 10.66 12.08
N PHE A 255 -5.68 11.05 12.17
CA PHE A 255 -6.11 12.40 12.54
C PHE A 255 -6.70 12.33 13.96
N GLN A 256 -6.23 13.17 14.88
CA GLN A 256 -6.71 13.20 16.29
C GLN A 256 -6.85 11.80 16.92
N ASN A 257 -5.75 11.02 16.94
CA ASN A 257 -5.66 9.65 17.47
C ASN A 257 -6.39 8.54 16.71
N PHE A 258 -7.20 8.84 15.70
CA PHE A 258 -7.83 7.83 14.84
C PHE A 258 -6.83 7.24 13.85
N LYS A 259 -6.21 6.10 14.17
CA LYS A 259 -5.26 5.38 13.31
C LYS A 259 -5.81 4.05 12.79
N GLY A 260 -7.10 3.80 12.98
CA GLY A 260 -7.82 2.60 12.56
C GLY A 260 -7.72 2.25 11.08
N LEU A 261 -8.38 1.15 10.73
CA LEU A 261 -8.53 0.71 9.35
C LEU A 261 -9.05 1.80 8.41
N SER A 262 -10.12 2.50 8.81
CA SER A 262 -10.79 3.50 7.97
C SER A 262 -9.85 4.67 7.61
N PRO A 263 -9.19 5.33 8.56
CA PRO A 263 -8.21 6.37 8.22
C PRO A 263 -6.97 5.81 7.51
N ALA A 264 -6.54 4.57 7.77
CA ALA A 264 -5.44 3.95 7.03
C ALA A 264 -5.80 3.71 5.56
N PHE A 265 -6.95 3.07 5.30
CA PHE A 265 -7.46 2.86 3.95
C PHE A 265 -7.68 4.19 3.21
N TYR A 266 -8.24 5.20 3.90
CA TYR A 266 -8.39 6.53 3.33
C TYR A 266 -7.04 7.16 2.95
N ASN A 267 -6.02 7.05 3.80
CA ASN A 267 -4.68 7.53 3.49
C ASN A 267 -4.07 6.82 2.26
N ASP A 268 -4.28 5.51 2.13
CA ASP A 268 -3.80 4.73 1.00
C ASP A 268 -4.49 5.15 -0.31
N VAL A 269 -5.83 5.25 -0.29
CA VAL A 269 -6.61 5.74 -1.44
C VAL A 269 -6.20 7.16 -1.80
N MET A 270 -6.07 8.04 -0.79
CA MET A 270 -5.65 9.42 -0.99
C MET A 270 -4.22 9.55 -1.47
N SER A 271 -3.34 8.60 -1.20
CA SER A 271 -1.97 8.57 -1.75
C SER A 271 -1.93 8.11 -3.21
N LEU A 272 -3.03 7.53 -3.71
CA LEU A 272 -3.19 7.02 -5.06
C LEU A 272 -4.20 7.79 -5.90
N THR A 273 -4.69 8.93 -5.43
CA THR A 273 -5.61 9.76 -6.22
C THR A 273 -4.94 10.20 -7.52
N PRO A 274 -5.69 10.29 -8.63
CA PRO A 274 -5.14 10.69 -9.92
C PRO A 274 -4.38 12.01 -9.88
N GLU A 275 -4.84 12.98 -9.08
CA GLU A 275 -4.15 14.26 -8.89
C GLU A 275 -2.78 14.09 -8.23
N LYS A 276 -2.69 13.31 -7.14
CA LYS A 276 -1.41 13.04 -6.48
C LYS A 276 -0.50 12.21 -7.36
N LEU A 277 -1.01 11.21 -8.05
CA LEU A 277 -0.24 10.43 -9.03
C LEU A 277 0.25 11.32 -10.18
N GLY A 278 -0.60 12.22 -10.68
CA GLY A 278 -0.25 13.23 -11.68
C GLY A 278 0.85 14.17 -11.18
N ALA A 279 0.72 14.69 -9.96
CA ALA A 279 1.72 15.55 -9.33
C ALA A 279 3.06 14.81 -9.13
N ILE A 280 3.03 13.55 -8.70
CA ILE A 280 4.22 12.70 -8.56
C ILE A 280 4.86 12.45 -9.93
N MET A 281 4.06 12.14 -10.95
CA MET A 281 4.54 11.97 -12.33
C MET A 281 5.12 13.29 -12.89
N ALA A 282 4.56 14.43 -12.49
CA ALA A 282 5.04 15.77 -12.83
C ALA A 282 6.30 16.20 -12.06
N GLY A 283 6.75 15.41 -11.08
CA GLY A 283 7.99 15.68 -10.35
C GLY A 283 7.82 16.18 -8.91
N ASN A 284 6.60 16.39 -8.45
CA ASN A 284 6.30 17.01 -7.16
C ASN A 284 6.25 16.00 -6.02
N THR A 285 6.62 16.44 -4.82
CA THR A 285 6.39 15.71 -3.57
C THR A 285 5.01 16.05 -3.03
N VAL A 286 4.23 15.04 -2.63
CA VAL A 286 2.87 15.22 -2.08
C VAL A 286 2.72 14.50 -0.75
N ASP A 287 1.76 14.90 0.08
CA ASP A 287 1.55 14.26 1.37
C ASP A 287 1.07 12.81 1.21
N GLY A 288 1.72 11.90 1.95
CA GLY A 288 1.48 10.45 1.90
C GLY A 288 2.38 9.71 0.92
N SER A 289 2.98 10.40 -0.05
CA SER A 289 3.82 9.77 -1.08
C SER A 289 4.84 10.75 -1.66
N GLY A 290 6.12 10.41 -1.54
CA GLY A 290 7.21 11.30 -1.93
C GLY A 290 7.94 10.79 -3.16
N MET A 291 8.19 11.68 -4.12
CA MET A 291 9.16 11.40 -5.16
C MET A 291 10.55 11.30 -4.55
N VAL A 292 11.23 10.17 -4.72
CA VAL A 292 12.53 9.98 -4.09
C VAL A 292 13.61 10.73 -4.89
N PRO A 293 14.56 11.45 -4.24
CA PRO A 293 15.62 12.15 -4.95
C PRO A 293 16.45 11.20 -5.82
N CYS A 294 16.95 11.71 -6.94
CA CYS A 294 17.94 11.00 -7.75
C CYS A 294 19.28 11.00 -6.99
N PRO A 295 19.82 9.83 -6.60
CA PRO A 295 21.10 9.78 -5.89
C PRO A 295 22.29 10.21 -6.76
N GLU A 296 22.14 10.16 -8.09
CA GLU A 296 23.10 10.72 -9.04
C GLU A 296 22.39 11.68 -9.99
N GLY A 297 22.84 12.94 -10.05
CA GLY A 297 22.63 13.81 -11.20
C GLY A 297 21.22 14.34 -11.44
N PHE A 298 20.61 14.96 -10.43
CA PHE A 298 19.66 16.05 -10.67
C PHE A 298 19.82 17.09 -9.55
N HIS A 299 20.28 18.31 -9.90
CA HIS A 299 20.04 19.46 -9.06
C HIS A 299 18.54 19.72 -9.11
N ASN A 300 17.87 19.55 -7.98
CA ASN A 300 16.46 19.85 -7.86
C ASN A 300 16.32 21.38 -7.87
N TYR A 301 16.17 22.00 -9.05
CA TYR A 301 16.06 23.46 -9.17
C TYR A 301 14.84 24.03 -8.44
N GLN A 302 13.86 23.20 -8.08
CA GLN A 302 12.73 23.61 -7.24
C GLN A 302 13.06 23.73 -5.75
N HIS A 303 14.19 23.20 -5.28
CA HIS A 303 14.54 23.28 -3.84
C HIS A 303 15.03 24.66 -3.40
N HIS A 304 15.21 25.61 -4.34
CA HIS A 304 15.62 26.99 -4.05
C HIS A 304 14.48 28.01 -4.07
N ILE A 305 13.22 27.61 -4.31
CA ILE A 305 12.09 28.49 -4.01
C ILE A 305 11.84 28.39 -2.50
N LYS A 306 12.66 29.12 -1.73
CA LYS A 306 12.41 29.36 -0.32
C LYS A 306 10.97 29.85 -0.17
N ASN A 307 10.23 29.16 0.70
CA ASN A 307 8.87 29.37 1.21
C ASN A 307 8.57 30.77 1.80
N LYS A 308 9.28 31.84 1.43
CA LYS A 308 9.11 33.16 2.03
C LYS A 308 7.99 34.01 1.40
N SER A 309 7.52 33.68 0.20
CA SER A 309 6.56 34.56 -0.52
C SER A 309 5.09 34.11 -0.39
N TYR A 310 4.81 32.81 -0.28
CA TYR A 310 3.43 32.31 -0.16
C TYR A 310 2.76 32.62 1.18
N SER A 311 3.52 32.78 2.27
CA SER A 311 2.97 33.14 3.58
C SER A 311 2.37 34.55 3.60
N ILE A 312 2.95 35.49 2.85
CA ILE A 312 2.50 36.89 2.81
C ILE A 312 1.27 37.02 1.91
N LEU A 313 1.27 36.36 0.76
CA LEU A 313 0.14 36.37 -0.16
C LEU A 313 -1.11 35.72 0.45
N PHE A 314 -0.91 34.62 1.20
CA PHE A 314 -1.99 33.98 1.94
C PHE A 314 -2.55 34.89 3.05
N LEU A 315 -1.67 35.53 3.84
CA LEU A 315 -2.06 36.51 4.87
C LEU A 315 -2.85 37.70 4.27
N LEU A 316 -2.38 38.26 3.17
CA LEU A 316 -3.06 39.34 2.46
C LEU A 316 -4.43 38.90 1.93
N SER A 317 -4.54 37.69 1.38
CA SER A 317 -5.83 37.15 0.90
C SER A 317 -6.82 36.96 2.05
N THR A 318 -6.38 36.47 3.22
CA THR A 318 -7.24 36.32 4.40
C THR A 318 -7.69 37.67 4.96
N ILE A 319 -6.83 38.69 4.95
CA ILE A 319 -7.19 40.04 5.41
C ILE A 319 -8.26 40.65 4.48
N VAL A 320 -8.12 40.50 3.16
CA VAL A 320 -9.12 41.00 2.19
C VAL A 320 -10.47 40.32 2.38
N ILE A 321 -10.49 39.00 2.62
CA ILE A 321 -11.73 38.25 2.88
C ILE A 321 -12.39 38.74 4.19
N ILE A 322 -11.62 38.95 5.25
CA ILE A 322 -12.15 39.47 6.53
C ILE A 322 -12.73 40.88 6.36
N ILE A 323 -12.03 41.77 5.64
CA ILE A 323 -12.51 43.14 5.37
C ILE A 323 -13.81 43.10 4.57
N MET A 324 -13.88 42.25 3.53
CA MET A 324 -15.13 42.06 2.77
C MET A 324 -16.27 41.56 3.64
N PHE A 325 -16.00 40.62 4.55
CA PHE A 325 -17.01 40.09 5.46
C PHE A 325 -17.52 41.15 6.44
N LEU A 326 -16.61 41.97 7.00
CA LEU A 326 -16.97 43.10 7.86
C LEU A 326 -17.78 44.17 7.11
N PHE A 327 -17.47 44.42 5.84
CA PHE A 327 -18.21 45.37 4.99
C PHE A 327 -19.61 44.85 4.63
N LEU A 328 -19.77 43.54 4.44
CA LEU A 328 -21.07 42.91 4.25
C LEU A 328 -21.91 42.95 5.54
N LEU A 329 -21.28 42.71 6.69
CA LEU A 329 -21.96 42.81 7.99
C LEU A 329 -22.36 44.24 8.33
N SER A 330 -21.54 45.25 8.03
CA SER A 330 -21.92 46.64 8.26
C SER A 330 -23.11 47.07 7.39
N ARG A 331 -23.21 46.58 6.14
CA ARG A 331 -24.42 46.79 5.32
C ARG A 331 -25.67 46.06 5.82
N PHE A 332 -25.50 44.99 6.61
CA PHE A 332 -26.61 44.26 7.21
C PHE A 332 -27.12 44.88 8.52
N VAL A 333 -26.29 45.68 9.20
CA VAL A 333 -26.63 46.35 10.48
C VAL A 333 -27.21 47.76 10.24
N TYR A 334 -26.97 48.36 9.08
CA TYR A 334 -27.45 49.71 8.71
C TYR A 334 -28.57 49.72 7.65
N ASN A 335 -29.17 48.56 7.34
CA ASN A 335 -30.42 48.40 6.59
C ASN A 335 -31.46 47.71 7.48
#